data_AF-A0A8T3M7R7-F1
#
_entry.id   AF-A0A8T3M7R7-F1
#
_cell.length_a   1.000
_cell.length_b   1.000
_cell.length_c   1.000
_cell.angle_alpha   90.00
_cell.angle_beta   90.00
_cell.angle_gamma   90.00
#
_symmetry.space_group_name_H-M   'P 1'
#
loop_
_entity.id
_entity.type
_entity.pdbx_description
1 polymer ?
#
loop_
_entity_poly.entity_id
_entity_poly.type
_entity_poly.pdbx_seq_one_letter_code
_entity_poly.pdbx_strand_id
1 'polypeptide(L)'
;MISENDGYWRSVVEAARRVIAKGERPWYGARYGRQLDGTYRAVVAELPNVSVVVTGRKGIEAALRARIALVLDVDEEAFDLTVRGYPRPRDADGSSWS
;
A
#
# COMPACT_ATOMS: atom_id res chain seq x y z
N MET A 1 -27.77 2.23 -2.57
CA MET A 1 -26.85 3.22 -3.17
C MET A 1 -25.54 2.49 -3.40
N ILE A 2 -25.37 1.89 -4.58
CA ILE A 2 -24.12 1.19 -4.95
C ILE A 2 -23.22 2.29 -5.50
N SER A 3 -22.36 2.82 -4.64
CA SER A 3 -21.49 3.95 -5.00
C SER A 3 -20.63 3.57 -6.21
N GLU A 4 -20.50 4.48 -7.19
CA GLU A 4 -19.61 4.37 -8.37
C GLU A 4 -18.20 3.85 -8.06
N ASN A 5 -17.75 4.01 -6.81
CA ASN A 5 -16.48 3.52 -6.28
C ASN A 5 -16.33 1.97 -6.33
N ASP A 6 -17.43 1.21 -6.27
CA ASP A 6 -17.41 -0.26 -6.24
C ASP A 6 -17.08 -0.86 -7.63
N GLY A 7 -17.63 -0.27 -8.69
CA GLY A 7 -17.39 -0.68 -10.07
C GLY A 7 -15.96 -0.37 -10.52
N TYR A 8 -15.46 0.82 -10.18
CA TYR A 8 -14.07 1.20 -10.43
C TYR A 8 -13.09 0.23 -9.72
N TRP A 9 -13.37 -0.07 -8.45
CA TRP A 9 -12.53 -0.97 -7.67
C TRP A 9 -12.47 -2.40 -8.25
N ARG A 10 -13.62 -2.97 -8.62
CA ARG A 10 -13.65 -4.28 -9.27
C ARG A 10 -12.86 -4.29 -10.58
N SER A 11 -13.00 -3.25 -11.40
CA SER A 11 -12.24 -3.14 -12.65
C SER A 11 -10.72 -3.07 -12.43
N VAL A 12 -10.27 -2.37 -11.39
CA VAL A 12 -8.83 -2.27 -11.05
C VAL A 12 -8.29 -3.62 -10.59
N VAL A 13 -9.01 -4.34 -9.73
CA VAL A 13 -8.63 -5.67 -9.25
C VAL A 13 -8.58 -6.68 -10.41
N GLU A 14 -9.60 -6.70 -11.28
CA GLU A 14 -9.61 -7.58 -12.44
C GLU A 14 -8.49 -7.27 -13.44
N ALA A 15 -8.19 -5.99 -13.67
CA ALA A 15 -7.07 -5.58 -14.52
C ALA A 15 -5.74 -6.08 -13.94
N ALA A 16 -5.51 -5.91 -12.64
CA ALA A 16 -4.31 -6.41 -11.97
C ALA A 16 -4.18 -7.94 -12.07
N ARG A 17 -5.27 -8.68 -11.84
CA ARG A 17 -5.30 -10.14 -12.01
C ARG A 17 -4.96 -10.57 -13.44
N ARG A 18 -5.47 -9.87 -14.45
CA ARG A 18 -5.17 -10.17 -15.86
C ARG A 18 -3.70 -9.93 -16.22
N VAL A 19 -3.09 -8.88 -15.69
CA VAL A 19 -1.65 -8.59 -15.88
C VAL A 19 -0.82 -9.72 -15.27
N ILE A 20 -1.13 -10.13 -14.04
CA ILE A 20 -0.47 -11.25 -13.37
C ILE A 20 -0.66 -12.57 -14.13
N ALA A 21 -1.87 -12.84 -14.61
CA ALA A 21 -2.16 -14.04 -15.39
C ALA A 21 -1.40 -14.11 -16.73
N LYS A 22 -0.91 -12.97 -17.25
CA LYS A 22 -0.02 -12.90 -18.43
C LYS A 22 1.45 -13.14 -18.07
N GLY A 23 1.78 -13.34 -16.80
CA GLY A 23 3.15 -13.44 -16.30
C GLY A 23 3.84 -12.09 -16.09
N GLU A 24 3.11 -10.98 -16.19
CA GLU A 24 3.64 -9.65 -15.88
C GLU A 24 3.57 -9.39 -14.37
N ARG A 25 4.57 -8.68 -13.84
CA ARG A 25 4.67 -8.40 -12.40
C ARG A 25 4.36 -6.92 -12.14
N PRO A 26 3.14 -6.58 -11.68
CA PRO A 26 2.80 -5.19 -11.41
C PRO A 26 3.59 -4.65 -10.22
N TRP A 27 3.88 -3.36 -10.26
CA TRP A 27 4.58 -2.65 -9.20
C TRP A 27 3.62 -1.73 -8.44
N TYR A 28 3.69 -1.77 -7.11
CA TYR A 28 2.86 -0.96 -6.23
C TYR A 28 3.70 -0.05 -5.32
N GLY A 29 3.32 1.22 -5.25
CA GLY A 29 3.91 2.20 -4.35
C GLY A 29 3.05 2.40 -3.11
N ALA A 30 3.61 2.15 -1.93
CA ALA A 30 2.94 2.43 -0.66
C ALA A 30 3.56 3.60 0.09
N ARG A 31 2.70 4.36 0.76
CA ARG A 31 3.09 5.45 1.66
C ARG A 31 2.63 5.14 3.07
N TYR A 32 3.46 5.45 4.06
CA TYR A 32 3.06 5.31 5.46
C TYR A 32 3.38 6.54 6.30
N GLY A 33 2.53 6.79 7.30
CA GLY A 33 2.69 7.83 8.30
C GLY A 33 2.47 7.26 9.71
N ARG A 34 3.16 7.85 10.69
CA ARG A 34 2.94 7.52 12.10
C ARG A 34 1.68 8.25 12.60
N GLN A 35 0.81 7.53 13.29
CA GLN A 35 -0.38 8.06 13.95
C GLN A 35 -0.05 8.56 15.37
N LEU A 36 -1.00 9.32 15.96
CA LEU A 36 -0.86 9.89 17.31
C LEU A 36 -0.76 8.82 18.40
N ASP A 37 -1.38 7.67 18.20
CA ASP A 37 -1.35 6.51 19.09
C ASP A 37 -0.03 5.71 18.99
N GLY A 38 0.91 6.15 18.15
CA GLY A 38 2.19 5.50 17.94
C GLY A 38 2.16 4.36 16.91
N THR A 39 1.00 4.02 16.35
CA THR A 39 0.88 3.07 15.23
C THR A 39 1.33 3.70 13.92
N TYR A 40 1.50 2.87 12.89
CA TYR A 40 1.78 3.31 11.53
C TYR A 40 0.62 2.91 10.64
N ARG A 41 0.06 3.88 9.91
CA ARG A 41 -0.88 3.62 8.84
C ARG A 41 -0.16 3.69 7.51
N ALA A 42 -0.31 2.64 6.71
CA ALA A 42 0.22 2.58 5.37
C ALA A 42 -0.91 2.39 4.35
N VAL A 43 -0.80 3.03 3.21
CA VAL A 43 -1.79 3.03 2.12
C VAL A 43 -1.06 2.81 0.79
N VAL A 44 -1.60 1.97 -0.06
CA VAL A 44 -1.10 1.74 -1.43
C VAL A 44 -1.68 2.82 -2.35
N ALA A 45 -0.84 3.52 -3.11
CA ALA A 45 -1.27 4.67 -3.90
C ALA A 45 -2.22 4.26 -5.04
N GLU A 46 -1.92 3.14 -5.68
CA GLU A 46 -2.66 2.55 -6.79
C GLU A 46 -3.90 1.79 -6.31
N LEU A 47 -3.91 1.39 -5.03
CA LEU A 47 -4.98 0.64 -4.39
C LEU A 47 -5.37 1.36 -3.09
N PRO A 48 -6.05 2.52 -3.14
CA PRO A 48 -6.31 3.34 -1.95
C PRO A 48 -7.20 2.65 -0.90
N ASN A 49 -7.98 1.64 -1.31
CA ASN A 49 -8.76 0.79 -0.40
C ASN A 49 -7.89 -0.26 0.33
N VAL A 50 -6.65 -0.46 -0.12
CA VAL A 50 -5.64 -1.28 0.55
C VAL A 50 -4.85 -0.40 1.50
N SER A 51 -5.19 -0.54 2.78
CA SER A 51 -4.43 0.06 3.87
C SER A 51 -4.27 -0.90 5.03
N VAL A 52 -3.21 -0.72 5.79
CA VAL A 52 -2.92 -1.48 7.01
C VAL A 52 -2.53 -0.52 8.13
N VAL A 53 -2.81 -0.95 9.36
CA VAL A 53 -2.34 -0.28 10.57
C VAL A 53 -1.50 -1.29 11.34
N VAL A 54 -0.27 -0.94 11.67
CA VAL A 54 0.68 -1.82 12.34
C VAL A 54 1.40 -1.13 13.49
N THR A 55 1.72 -1.91 14.52
CA THR A 55 2.49 -1.45 15.68
C THR A 55 3.99 -1.55 15.34
N GLY A 56 4.48 -0.57 14.59
CA GLY A 56 5.91 -0.44 14.25
C GLY A 56 6.23 -0.58 12.76
N ARG A 57 7.31 0.10 12.35
CA ARG A 57 7.70 0.22 10.93
C ARG A 57 8.07 -1.10 10.26
N LYS A 58 8.70 -2.03 10.99
CA LYS A 58 9.24 -3.28 10.42
C LYS A 58 8.16 -4.21 9.83
N GLY A 59 6.91 -4.10 10.28
CA GLY A 59 5.81 -4.94 9.81
C GLY A 59 5.00 -4.36 8.64
N ILE A 60 5.27 -3.11 8.22
CA ILE A 60 4.44 -2.42 7.22
C ILE A 60 4.47 -3.15 5.88
N GLU A 61 5.66 -3.51 5.40
CA GLU A 61 5.82 -4.12 4.08
C GLU A 61 5.16 -5.50 4.01
N ALA A 62 5.43 -6.36 5.00
CA ALA A 62 4.81 -7.69 5.07
C ALA A 62 3.28 -7.61 5.18
N ALA A 63 2.76 -6.71 6.04
CA ALA A 63 1.31 -6.54 6.18
C ALA A 63 0.65 -6.03 4.89
N LEU A 64 1.29 -5.10 4.18
CA LEU A 64 0.81 -4.62 2.89
C LEU A 64 0.86 -5.69 1.82
N ARG A 65 1.96 -6.46 1.73
CA ARG A 65 2.06 -7.60 0.79
C ARG A 65 0.92 -8.58 1.00
N ALA A 66 0.75 -9.07 2.22
CA ALA A 66 -0.33 -10.00 2.55
C ALA A 66 -1.71 -9.41 2.21
N ARG A 67 -1.93 -8.10 2.45
CA ARG A 67 -3.20 -7.45 2.14
C ARG A 67 -3.46 -7.30 0.64
N ILE A 68 -2.44 -6.94 -0.15
CA ILE A 68 -2.52 -6.85 -1.62
C ILE A 68 -2.79 -8.24 -2.19
N ALA A 69 -2.03 -9.25 -1.78
CA ALA A 69 -2.20 -10.64 -2.17
C ALA A 69 -3.63 -11.13 -1.91
N LEU A 70 -4.17 -10.87 -0.72
CA LEU A 70 -5.55 -11.22 -0.36
C LEU A 70 -6.61 -10.51 -1.21
N VAL A 71 -6.42 -9.22 -1.50
CA VAL A 71 -7.37 -8.43 -2.32
C VAL A 71 -7.33 -8.88 -3.78
N LEU A 72 -6.14 -9.11 -4.29
CA LEU A 72 -5.92 -9.53 -5.67
C LEU A 72 -6.13 -11.03 -5.87
N ASP A 73 -6.20 -11.83 -4.80
CA ASP A 73 -6.31 -13.30 -4.82
C ASP A 73 -5.16 -13.94 -5.63
N VAL A 74 -3.94 -13.56 -5.25
CA VAL A 74 -2.68 -13.98 -5.89
C VAL A 74 -1.60 -14.17 -4.82
N ASP A 75 -0.51 -14.86 -5.17
CA ASP A 75 0.66 -14.99 -4.30
C ASP A 75 1.36 -13.64 -4.07
N GLU A 76 2.02 -13.47 -2.91
CA GLU A 76 2.81 -12.27 -2.59
C GLU A 76 4.01 -12.06 -3.53
N GLU A 77 4.43 -13.11 -4.24
CA GLU A 77 5.47 -13.09 -5.25
C GLU A 77 4.94 -12.65 -6.63
N ALA A 78 3.64 -12.51 -6.82
CA ALA A 78 3.06 -12.11 -8.11
C ALA A 78 3.22 -10.61 -8.42
N PHE A 79 3.73 -9.82 -7.47
CA PHE A 79 3.88 -8.37 -7.61
C PHE A 79 5.07 -7.84 -6.82
N ASP A 80 5.50 -6.63 -7.17
CA ASP A 80 6.52 -5.88 -6.43
C ASP A 80 5.87 -4.77 -5.60
N LEU A 81 6.44 -4.51 -4.42
CA LEU A 81 5.97 -3.48 -3.50
C LEU A 81 7.15 -2.62 -3.05
N THR A 82 6.99 -1.30 -3.11
CA THR A 82 7.94 -0.35 -2.51
C THR A 82 7.24 0.50 -1.46
N VAL A 83 7.75 0.48 -0.25
CA VAL A 83 7.19 1.22 0.88
C VAL A 83 8.03 2.45 1.19
N ARG A 84 7.45 3.64 1.05
CA ARG A 84 8.12 4.91 1.40
C ARG A 84 7.42 5.56 2.59
N GLY A 85 8.21 6.00 3.57
CA GLY A 85 7.68 6.84 4.64
C GLY A 85 7.37 8.21 4.07
N TYR A 86 6.33 8.87 4.57
CA TYR A 86 6.28 10.32 4.39
C TYR A 86 7.60 10.89 4.95
N PRO A 87 8.29 11.79 4.22
CA PRO A 87 9.22 12.65 4.92
C PRO A 87 8.41 13.26 6.06
N ARG A 88 8.94 13.20 7.30
CA ARG A 88 8.37 14.08 8.33
C ARG A 88 8.32 15.47 7.68
N PRO A 89 7.25 16.26 7.87
CA PRO A 89 7.33 17.67 7.48
C PRO A 89 8.66 18.14 8.04
N ARG A 90 9.55 18.60 7.15
CA ARG A 90 10.81 19.22 7.55
C ARG A 90 10.34 20.26 8.54
N ASP A 91 10.67 20.10 9.83
CA ASP A 91 10.53 21.21 10.75
C ASP A 91 11.19 22.37 10.01
N ALA A 92 10.48 23.47 9.82
CA ALA A 92 10.91 24.58 8.97
C ALA A 92 12.26 25.21 9.43
N ASP A 93 12.88 24.64 10.45
CA ASP A 93 14.17 24.95 11.04
C ASP A 93 15.38 24.23 10.41
N GLY A 94 15.20 23.20 9.56
CA GLY A 94 16.31 22.64 8.79
C GLY A 94 17.37 21.84 9.58
N SER A 95 17.08 21.45 10.82
CA SER A 95 18.01 20.67 11.64
C SER A 95 17.95 19.16 11.34
N SER A 96 18.90 18.67 10.52
CA SER A 96 19.26 17.24 10.45
C SER A 96 20.04 16.86 11.70
N TRP A 97 19.60 15.84 12.44
CA TRP A 97 20.43 15.23 13.49
C TRP A 97 21.08 13.96 12.95
N SER A 98 22.41 13.95 13.07
CA SER A 98 23.36 12.88 12.72
C SER A 98 23.17 11.61 13.54
#